data_AF-A0A4P5XQG2-F1
#
_entry.id   AF-A0A4P5XQG2-F1
#
_cell.length_a   1.000
_cell.length_b   1.000
_cell.length_c   1.000
_cell.angle_alpha   90.00
_cell.angle_beta   90.00
_cell.angle_gamma   90.00
#
_symmetry.space_group_name_H-M   'P 1'
#
loop_
_entity.id
_entity.type
_entity.pdbx_description
1 polymer ?
#
loop_
_entity_poly.entity_id
_entity_poly.type
_entity_poly.pdbx_seq_one_letter_code
_entity_poly.pdbx_strand_id
1 'polypeptide(L)'
;MMNAPSPLWLAELCKSPNSQAALESIVQLFTANTGTLHRIGPDGLLHLIAIVGNFPPPVMDAIRKIEVGKGLAGLAAERRGPVTVCNLQTDSSGDVRPGARATGMEGAITVPCFGGAGGGEIIGVLGVATFAPREYSPVETVTLLECGRAVAALLAASTQNDPTA
;
A
#
# COMPACT_ATOMS: atom_id res chain seq x y z
N MET A 1 9.97 28.93 7.26
CA MET A 1 9.34 28.03 6.27
C MET A 1 7.91 27.84 6.71
N MET A 2 6.95 28.35 5.93
CA MET A 2 5.53 28.29 6.28
C MET A 2 5.05 26.84 6.17
N ASN A 3 4.60 26.26 7.29
CA ASN A 3 3.92 24.97 7.28
C ASN A 3 2.61 25.16 6.52
N ALA A 4 2.54 24.69 5.27
CA ALA A 4 1.27 24.63 4.57
C ALA A 4 0.31 23.79 5.42
N PRO A 5 -0.95 24.20 5.60
CA PRO A 5 -1.91 23.39 6.33
C PRO A 5 -2.02 22.03 5.64
N SER A 6 -2.03 20.97 6.45
CA SER A 6 -2.24 19.62 5.94
C SER A 6 -3.51 19.58 5.09
N PRO A 7 -3.51 18.90 3.94
CA PRO A 7 -4.70 18.81 3.10
C PRO A 7 -5.89 18.20 3.86
N LEU A 8 -7.11 18.63 3.53
CA LEU A 8 -8.33 18.12 4.17
C LEU A 8 -8.45 16.59 4.07
N TRP A 9 -8.03 16.00 2.94
CA TRP A 9 -8.06 14.55 2.76
C TRP A 9 -7.20 13.80 3.79
N LEU A 10 -6.10 14.39 4.26
CA LEU A 10 -5.22 13.77 5.25
C LEU A 10 -5.88 13.77 6.64
N ALA A 11 -6.54 14.87 6.99
CA ALA A 11 -7.30 14.96 8.23
C ALA A 11 -8.47 13.96 8.27
N GLU A 12 -9.17 13.77 7.15
CA GLU A 12 -10.24 12.76 7.05
C GLU A 12 -9.70 11.34 7.07
N LEU A 13 -8.57 11.07 6.40
CA LEU A 13 -7.92 9.76 6.42
C LEU A 13 -7.52 9.35 7.85
N CYS A 14 -6.95 10.27 8.64
CA CYS A 14 -6.59 10.02 10.04
C CYS A 14 -7.79 9.72 10.95
N LYS A 15 -9.01 10.10 10.54
CA LYS A 15 -10.27 9.79 11.25
C LYS A 15 -10.89 8.47 10.80
N SER A 16 -10.28 7.77 9.85
CA SER A 16 -10.81 6.51 9.34
C SER A 16 -10.96 5.49 10.49
N PRO A 17 -12.11 4.83 10.63
CA PRO A 17 -12.40 3.98 11.79
C PRO A 17 -11.57 2.70 11.81
N ASN A 18 -11.04 2.27 10.67
CA ASN A 18 -10.17 1.10 10.54
C ASN A 18 -9.36 1.16 9.23
N SER A 19 -8.46 0.19 9.07
CA SER A 19 -7.60 0.05 7.89
C SER A 19 -8.35 -0.12 6.57
N GLN A 20 -9.52 -0.78 6.58
CA GLN A 20 -10.33 -1.01 5.39
C GLN A 20 -10.94 0.30 4.88
N ALA A 21 -11.58 1.09 5.75
CA ALA A 21 -12.17 2.38 5.40
C ALA A 21 -11.10 3.39 4.94
N ALA A 22 -9.91 3.34 5.54
CA ALA A 22 -8.78 4.15 5.12
C ALA A 22 -8.35 3.79 3.67
N LEU A 23 -8.23 2.49 3.38
CA LEU A 23 -7.86 2.01 2.04
C LEU A 23 -8.90 2.38 0.99
N GLU A 24 -10.19 2.28 1.29
CA GLU A 24 -11.28 2.70 0.40
C GLU A 24 -11.18 4.19 0.05
N SER A 25 -10.93 5.03 1.05
CA SER A 25 -10.75 6.47 0.87
C SER A 25 -9.52 6.79 0.00
N ILE A 26 -8.43 6.04 0.16
CA ILE A 26 -7.21 6.20 -0.65
C ILE A 26 -7.46 5.76 -2.10
N VAL A 27 -8.14 4.64 -2.32
CA VAL A 27 -8.48 4.18 -3.68
C VAL A 27 -9.35 5.22 -4.39
N GLN A 28 -10.32 5.83 -3.68
CA GLN A 28 -11.12 6.93 -4.22
C GLN A 28 -10.27 8.19 -4.51
N LEU A 29 -9.41 8.60 -3.57
CA LEU A 29 -8.53 9.76 -3.72
C LEU A 29 -7.65 9.65 -4.98
N PHE A 30 -7.14 8.45 -5.27
CA PHE A 30 -6.31 8.21 -6.44
C PHE A 30 -7.11 7.89 -7.71
N THR A 31 -8.44 7.79 -7.62
CA THR A 31 -9.29 7.28 -8.72
C THR A 31 -8.76 5.93 -9.22
N ALA A 32 -8.33 5.08 -8.30
CA ALA A 32 -7.79 3.75 -8.58
C ALA A 32 -8.93 2.72 -8.66
N ASN A 33 -8.64 1.55 -9.24
CA ASN A 33 -9.60 0.46 -9.33
C ASN A 33 -9.46 -0.52 -8.17
N THR A 34 -8.23 -0.71 -7.70
CA THR A 34 -7.93 -1.63 -6.61
C THR A 34 -6.93 -1.03 -5.64
N GLY A 35 -6.90 -1.58 -4.44
CA GLY A 35 -5.90 -1.25 -3.43
C GLY A 35 -5.65 -2.41 -2.49
N THR A 36 -4.45 -2.44 -1.93
CA THR A 36 -4.05 -3.42 -0.92
C THR A 36 -3.30 -2.74 0.20
N LEU A 37 -3.53 -3.18 1.43
CA LEU A 37 -2.73 -2.80 2.57
C LEU A 37 -2.22 -4.05 3.27
N HIS A 38 -0.92 -4.07 3.49
CA HIS A 38 -0.23 -5.15 4.18
C HIS A 38 0.41 -4.65 5.47
N ARG A 39 0.46 -5.50 6.48
CA ARG A 39 1.21 -5.31 7.72
C ARG A 39 2.38 -6.29 7.77
N ILE A 40 3.53 -5.84 8.25
CA ILE A 40 4.64 -6.76 8.55
C ILE A 40 4.28 -7.55 9.82
N GLY A 41 4.18 -8.87 9.69
CA GLY A 41 3.92 -9.78 10.79
C GLY A 41 5.19 -10.12 11.58
N PRO A 42 5.05 -10.83 12.72
CA PRO A 42 6.19 -11.28 13.53
C PRO A 42 7.09 -12.29 12.81
N ASP A 43 6.58 -12.93 11.75
CA ASP A 43 7.32 -13.82 10.84
C ASP A 43 8.13 -13.06 9.78
N GLY A 44 8.09 -11.72 9.79
CA GLY A 44 8.78 -10.87 8.81
C GLY A 44 8.10 -10.80 7.44
N LEU A 45 6.91 -11.39 7.29
CA LEU A 45 6.15 -11.38 6.04
C LEU A 45 5.15 -10.22 6.02
N LEU A 46 4.81 -9.76 4.82
CA LEU A 46 3.71 -8.83 4.58
C LEU A 46 2.39 -9.59 4.52
N HIS A 47 1.56 -9.44 5.56
CA HIS A 47 0.22 -10.03 5.64
C HIS A 47 -0.82 -9.03 5.18
N LEU A 48 -1.69 -9.44 4.25
CA LEU A 48 -2.78 -8.60 3.80
C LEU A 48 -3.81 -8.39 4.91
N ILE A 49 -4.16 -7.13 5.18
CA ILE A 49 -5.10 -6.75 6.24
C ILE A 49 -6.28 -5.93 5.75
N ALA A 50 -6.18 -5.31 4.57
CA ALA A 50 -7.29 -4.63 3.90
C ALA A 50 -7.12 -4.73 2.38
N ILE A 51 -8.25 -4.78 1.68
CA ILE A 51 -8.29 -4.95 0.23
C ILE A 51 -9.49 -4.21 -0.36
N VAL A 52 -9.30 -3.60 -1.52
CA VAL A 52 -10.36 -2.95 -2.29
C VAL A 52 -10.29 -3.45 -3.73
N GLY A 53 -11.44 -3.82 -4.28
CA GLY A 53 -11.58 -4.36 -5.63
C GLY A 53 -11.47 -5.88 -5.71
N ASN A 54 -11.56 -6.42 -6.93
CA ASN A 54 -11.61 -7.86 -7.18
C ASN A 54 -10.26 -8.39 -7.65
N PHE A 55 -9.80 -9.47 -7.02
CA PHE A 55 -8.55 -10.15 -7.35
C PHE A 55 -8.85 -11.62 -7.70
N PRO A 56 -8.35 -12.16 -8.83
CA PRO A 56 -8.50 -13.57 -9.15
C PRO A 56 -7.93 -14.46 -8.03
N PRO A 57 -8.50 -15.66 -7.77
CA PRO A 57 -8.06 -16.51 -6.66
C PRO A 57 -6.54 -16.77 -6.61
N PRO A 58 -5.84 -17.07 -7.73
CA PRO A 58 -4.39 -17.26 -7.69
C PRO A 58 -3.61 -16.00 -7.28
N VAL A 59 -4.12 -14.82 -7.65
CA VAL A 59 -3.52 -13.55 -7.23
C VAL A 59 -3.79 -13.31 -5.75
N MET A 60 -5.03 -13.55 -5.32
CA MET A 60 -5.43 -13.42 -3.92
C MET A 60 -4.48 -14.24 -3.03
N ASP A 61 -4.25 -15.51 -3.36
CA ASP A 61 -3.35 -16.38 -2.59
C ASP A 61 -1.91 -15.85 -2.57
N ALA A 62 -1.42 -15.33 -3.71
CA ALA A 62 -0.09 -14.76 -3.81
C ALA A 62 0.08 -13.44 -3.01
N ILE A 63 -0.98 -12.65 -2.83
CA ILE A 63 -0.91 -11.38 -2.10
C ILE A 63 -1.28 -11.50 -0.62
N ARG A 64 -1.83 -12.64 -0.16
CA ARG A 64 -2.15 -12.87 1.25
C ARG A 64 -0.91 -12.77 2.15
N LYS A 65 0.21 -13.33 1.68
CA LYS A 65 1.51 -13.31 2.35
C LYS A 65 2.60 -13.06 1.33
N ILE A 66 3.37 -11.99 1.51
CA ILE A 66 4.42 -11.59 0.59
C ILE A 66 5.74 -11.47 1.34
N GLU A 67 6.79 -12.11 0.83
CA GLU A 67 8.15 -11.95 1.33
C GLU A 67 8.68 -10.54 0.97
N VAL A 68 9.45 -9.95 1.89
CA VAL A 68 10.23 -8.74 1.59
C VAL A 68 11.17 -9.02 0.40
N GLY A 69 11.29 -8.04 -0.50
CA GLY A 69 12.06 -8.17 -1.75
C GLY A 69 11.34 -8.90 -2.88
N LYS A 70 10.09 -9.37 -2.70
CA LYS A 70 9.36 -10.08 -3.74
C LYS A 70 8.08 -9.38 -4.20
N GLY A 71 8.00 -9.13 -5.52
CA GLY A 71 6.87 -8.40 -6.10
C GLY A 71 6.85 -6.93 -5.65
N LEU A 72 5.89 -6.15 -6.15
CA LEU A 72 5.85 -4.70 -5.89
C LEU A 72 5.83 -4.36 -4.39
N ALA A 73 4.96 -5.00 -3.62
CA ALA A 73 4.85 -4.71 -2.19
C ALA A 73 6.13 -5.10 -1.42
N GLY A 74 6.70 -6.28 -1.70
CA GLY A 74 7.95 -6.72 -1.08
C GLY A 74 9.13 -5.82 -1.45
N LEU A 75 9.21 -5.36 -2.70
CA LEU A 75 10.25 -4.44 -3.16
C LEU A 75 10.11 -3.05 -2.54
N ALA A 76 8.89 -2.53 -2.35
CA ALA A 76 8.69 -1.26 -1.67
C ALA A 76 9.17 -1.30 -0.21
N ALA A 77 8.95 -2.43 0.47
CA ALA A 77 9.49 -2.67 1.81
C ALA A 77 11.03 -2.77 1.81
N GLU A 78 11.60 -3.57 0.89
CA GLU A 78 13.06 -3.77 0.79
C GLU A 78 13.81 -2.48 0.45
N ARG A 79 13.34 -1.75 -0.57
CA ARG A 79 13.94 -0.50 -1.04
C ARG A 79 13.64 0.67 -0.11
N ARG A 80 12.74 0.49 0.86
CA ARG A 80 12.26 1.54 1.78
C ARG A 80 11.78 2.78 1.00
N GLY A 81 11.09 2.56 -0.11
CA GLY A 81 10.70 3.62 -1.03
C GLY A 81 9.59 3.21 -1.99
N PRO A 82 9.03 4.18 -2.74
CA PRO A 82 7.98 3.91 -3.72
C PRO A 82 8.48 2.99 -4.84
N VAL A 83 7.61 2.07 -5.26
CA VAL A 83 7.80 1.24 -6.46
C VAL A 83 6.59 1.44 -7.35
N THR A 84 6.83 1.83 -8.59
CA THR A 84 5.80 2.14 -9.59
C THR A 84 5.99 1.26 -10.83
N VAL A 85 4.88 0.89 -11.45
CA VAL A 85 4.84 0.20 -12.74
C VAL A 85 3.80 0.90 -13.61
N CYS A 86 4.24 1.41 -14.76
CA CYS A 86 3.36 2.09 -15.71
C CYS A 86 2.37 1.12 -16.37
N ASN A 87 2.85 -0.08 -16.74
CA ASN A 87 2.00 -1.16 -17.27
C ASN A 87 2.52 -2.54 -16.82
N LEU A 88 1.82 -3.16 -15.87
CA LEU A 88 2.05 -4.51 -15.35
C LEU A 88 2.00 -5.59 -16.44
N GLN A 89 1.22 -5.39 -17.49
CA GLN A 89 1.04 -6.35 -18.59
C GLN A 89 2.20 -6.35 -19.58
N THR A 90 3.01 -5.29 -19.62
CA THR A 90 4.18 -5.18 -20.51
C THR A 90 5.49 -4.97 -19.77
N ASP A 91 5.45 -4.85 -18.43
CA ASP A 91 6.65 -4.72 -17.61
C ASP A 91 7.64 -5.86 -17.87
N SER A 92 8.91 -5.49 -18.03
CA SER A 92 10.03 -6.42 -18.27
C SER A 92 11.16 -6.22 -17.25
N SER A 93 10.94 -5.39 -16.22
CA SER A 93 11.93 -5.13 -15.17
C SER A 93 12.21 -6.36 -14.30
N GLY A 94 11.26 -7.30 -14.23
CA GLY A 94 11.33 -8.45 -13.33
C GLY A 94 10.78 -8.16 -11.92
N ASP A 95 10.38 -6.91 -11.65
CA ASP A 95 9.82 -6.49 -10.36
C ASP A 95 8.39 -7.04 -10.15
N VAL A 96 7.71 -7.45 -11.23
CA VAL A 96 6.33 -7.94 -11.23
C VAL A 96 6.29 -9.48 -11.20
N ARG A 97 5.61 -10.05 -10.20
CA ARG A 97 5.39 -11.51 -10.14
C ARG A 97 4.54 -11.96 -11.35
N PRO A 98 4.86 -13.10 -12.02
CA PRO A 98 4.11 -13.56 -13.20
C PRO A 98 2.59 -13.66 -12.98
N GLY A 99 2.17 -14.12 -11.80
CA GLY A 99 0.76 -14.23 -11.44
C GLY A 99 0.02 -12.89 -11.35
N ALA A 100 0.72 -11.77 -11.11
CA ALA A 100 0.10 -10.46 -10.98
C ALA A 100 -0.57 -10.00 -12.29
N ARG A 101 -0.10 -10.48 -13.46
CA ARG A 101 -0.70 -10.17 -14.76
C ARG A 101 -2.13 -10.67 -14.88
N ALA A 102 -2.48 -11.75 -14.18
CA ALA A 102 -3.84 -12.30 -14.18
C ALA A 102 -4.89 -11.32 -13.64
N THR A 103 -4.48 -10.27 -12.91
CA THR A 103 -5.38 -9.20 -12.46
C THR A 103 -5.96 -8.36 -13.60
N GLY A 104 -5.29 -8.32 -14.76
CA GLY A 104 -5.59 -7.35 -15.82
C GLY A 104 -5.27 -5.90 -15.46
N MET A 105 -4.65 -5.62 -14.31
CA MET A 105 -4.19 -4.27 -13.95
C MET A 105 -3.01 -3.87 -14.83
N GLU A 106 -2.84 -2.58 -15.02
CA GLU A 106 -1.75 -1.99 -15.82
C GLU A 106 -0.94 -1.02 -14.96
N GLY A 107 -1.48 0.15 -14.61
CA GLY A 107 -0.80 1.10 -13.72
C GLY A 107 -0.84 0.66 -12.26
N ALA A 108 0.30 0.66 -11.56
CA ALA A 108 0.36 0.37 -10.13
C ALA A 108 1.45 1.15 -9.41
N ILE A 109 1.18 1.55 -8.18
CA ILE A 109 2.18 2.12 -7.27
C ILE A 109 2.02 1.51 -5.88
N THR A 110 3.16 1.23 -5.25
CA THR A 110 3.25 0.72 -3.88
C THR A 110 4.24 1.55 -3.08
N VAL A 111 3.95 1.81 -1.80
CA VAL A 111 4.79 2.60 -0.90
C VAL A 111 4.87 1.94 0.47
N PRO A 112 6.02 2.02 1.15
CA PRO A 112 6.14 1.58 2.54
C PRO A 112 5.32 2.48 3.49
N CYS A 113 4.73 1.87 4.50
CA CYS A 113 4.10 2.55 5.63
C CYS A 113 5.14 2.69 6.76
N PHE A 114 5.63 3.91 6.96
CA PHE A 114 6.59 4.21 8.03
C PHE A 114 5.88 4.55 9.36
N GLY A 115 6.30 3.89 10.44
CA GLY A 115 5.77 4.05 11.78
C GLY A 115 6.77 3.66 12.87
N GLY A 116 6.26 3.19 14.01
CA GLY A 116 7.04 2.84 15.20
C GLY A 116 7.41 4.06 16.06
N ALA A 117 8.02 3.82 17.23
CA ALA A 117 8.31 4.85 18.24
C ALA A 117 9.17 6.02 17.73
N GLY A 118 9.99 5.79 16.69
CA GLY A 118 10.80 6.82 16.03
C GLY A 118 10.35 7.20 14.61
N GLY A 119 9.22 6.67 14.13
CA GLY A 119 8.68 6.96 12.79
C GLY A 119 9.50 6.43 11.60
N GLY A 120 10.58 5.69 11.85
CA GLY A 120 11.50 5.18 10.83
C GLY A 120 11.34 3.70 10.50
N GLU A 121 10.50 2.96 11.22
CA GLU A 121 10.29 1.53 10.98
C GLU A 121 9.26 1.33 9.86
N ILE A 122 9.48 0.35 8.98
CA ILE A 122 8.43 -0.06 8.04
C ILE A 122 7.56 -1.06 8.77
N ILE A 123 6.28 -0.73 8.93
CA ILE A 123 5.31 -1.60 9.62
C ILE A 123 4.27 -2.18 8.66
N GLY A 124 4.33 -1.79 7.39
CA GLY A 124 3.40 -2.22 6.35
C GLY A 124 3.72 -1.65 4.98
N VAL A 125 2.87 -1.96 4.01
CA VAL A 125 2.96 -1.48 2.64
C VAL A 125 1.56 -1.18 2.11
N LEU A 126 1.41 -0.03 1.46
CA LEU A 126 0.18 0.44 0.83
C LEU A 126 0.35 0.42 -0.69
N GLY A 127 -0.64 -0.11 -1.41
CA GLY A 127 -0.64 -0.15 -2.87
C GLY A 127 -1.98 0.24 -3.48
N VAL A 128 -1.94 0.87 -4.65
CA VAL A 128 -3.11 1.13 -5.50
C VAL A 128 -2.79 0.77 -6.95
N ALA A 129 -3.79 0.32 -7.70
CA ALA A 129 -3.64 -0.02 -9.11
C ALA A 129 -4.87 0.33 -9.97
N THR A 130 -4.63 0.55 -11.26
CA THR A 130 -5.60 0.90 -12.29
C THR A 130 -5.63 -0.12 -13.43
N PHE A 131 -6.77 -0.25 -14.09
CA PHE A 131 -6.92 -1.06 -15.31
C PHE A 131 -6.30 -0.41 -16.56
N ALA A 132 -6.02 0.89 -16.50
CA ALA A 132 -5.33 1.61 -17.57
C ALA A 132 -3.87 1.85 -17.20
N PRO A 133 -2.96 2.07 -18.17
CA PRO A 133 -1.58 2.38 -17.88
C PRO A 133 -1.55 3.74 -17.20
N ARG A 134 -0.69 3.89 -16.19
CA ARG A 134 -0.60 5.15 -15.45
C ARG A 134 0.82 5.41 -15.01
N GLU A 135 1.30 6.58 -15.39
CA GLU A 135 2.49 7.15 -14.79
C GLU A 135 2.07 8.00 -13.59
N TYR A 136 2.52 7.59 -12.40
CA TYR A 136 2.25 8.34 -11.17
C TYR A 136 3.25 9.50 -11.05
N SER A 137 2.72 10.72 -10.95
CA SER A 137 3.53 11.93 -10.82
C SER A 137 4.27 11.98 -9.46
N PRO A 138 5.29 12.85 -9.33
CA PRO A 138 5.94 13.09 -8.05
C PRO A 138 4.97 13.54 -6.96
N VAL A 139 3.96 14.34 -7.31
CA VAL A 139 2.92 14.81 -6.36
C VAL A 139 2.10 13.62 -5.86
N GLU A 140 1.58 12.78 -6.76
CA GLU A 140 0.83 11.58 -6.38
C GLU A 140 1.66 10.60 -5.56
N THR A 141 2.94 10.46 -5.89
CA THR A 141 3.88 9.61 -5.13
C THR A 141 4.06 10.13 -3.70
N VAL A 142 4.26 11.44 -3.53
CA VAL A 142 4.35 12.09 -2.22
C VAL A 142 3.03 11.96 -1.46
N THR A 143 1.90 12.17 -2.12
CA THR A 143 0.57 11.99 -1.53
C THR A 143 0.39 10.56 -1.02
N LEU A 144 0.78 9.53 -1.78
CA LEU A 144 0.62 8.15 -1.35
C LEU A 144 1.55 7.80 -0.18
N LEU A 145 2.76 8.36 -0.14
CA LEU A 145 3.67 8.25 1.00
C LEU A 145 3.08 8.89 2.27
N GLU A 146 2.40 10.03 2.14
CA GLU A 146 1.67 10.65 3.26
C GLU A 146 0.49 9.80 3.71
N CYS A 147 -0.29 9.21 2.78
CA CYS A 147 -1.30 8.22 3.11
C CYS A 147 -0.68 7.02 3.85
N GLY A 148 0.47 6.54 3.40
CA GLY A 148 1.20 5.43 4.04
C GLY A 148 1.58 5.74 5.49
N ARG A 149 2.00 6.97 5.79
CA ARG A 149 2.27 7.44 7.16
C ARG A 149 1.00 7.54 8.01
N ALA A 150 -0.11 8.06 7.45
CA ALA A 150 -1.37 8.14 8.16
C ALA A 150 -1.92 6.74 8.51
N VAL A 151 -1.86 5.82 7.55
CA VAL A 151 -2.29 4.44 7.75
C VAL A 151 -1.39 3.72 8.76
N ALA A 152 -0.09 3.99 8.79
CA ALA A 152 0.81 3.42 9.79
C ALA A 152 0.35 3.70 11.24
N ALA A 153 -0.19 4.89 11.52
CA ALA A 153 -0.75 5.21 12.82
C ALA A 153 -1.94 4.30 13.19
N LEU A 154 -2.81 3.98 12.22
CA LEU A 154 -3.93 3.04 12.41
C LEU A 154 -3.43 1.61 12.66
N LEU A 155 -2.33 1.21 12.02
CA LEU A 155 -1.71 -0.10 12.24
C LEU A 155 -1.13 -0.24 13.64
N ALA A 156 -0.48 0.81 14.15
CA ALA A 156 0.06 0.82 15.51
C ALA A 156 -1.04 0.74 16.57
N ALA A 157 -2.13 1.49 16.41
CA ALA A 157 -3.23 1.53 17.37
C ALA A 157 -3.99 0.19 17.50
N SER A 158 -4.03 -0.61 16.44
CA SER A 158 -4.73 -1.90 16.44
C SER A 158 -3.94 -3.03 17.11
N THR A 159 -2.61 -2.90 17.24
CA THR A 159 -1.77 -3.84 18.00
C THR A 159 -1.99 -3.73 19.51
N GLN A 160 -2.59 -2.63 19.99
CA GLN A 160 -2.89 -2.40 21.42
C GLN A 160 -4.21 -3.03 21.90
N ASN A 161 -5.02 -3.59 20.99
CA ASN A 161 -6.38 -4.07 21.28
C ASN A 161 -6.55 -5.59 21.19
N ASP A 162 -5.49 -6.38 21.10
CA ASP A 162 -5.60 -7.85 21.18
C ASP A 162 -5.63 -8.31 22.65
N PRO A 163 -6.75 -8.86 23.18
CA PRO A 163 -6.83 -9.37 24.55
C PRO A 163 -6.21 -10.77 24.73
N THR A 164 -5.39 -11.22 23.79
CA THR A 164 -4.79 -12.56 23.80
C THR A 164 -3.34 -12.50 23.38
N ALA A 165 -2.51 -12.03 24.32
CA ALA A 165 -1.11 -12.44 24.46
C ALA A 165 -0.96 -13.11 25.82
#